data_AF-A0ABD2PJS2-F1
#
_entry.id   AF-A0ABD2PJS2-F1
#
_cell.length_a   1.000
_cell.length_b   1.000
_cell.length_c   1.000
_cell.angle_alpha   90.00
_cell.angle_beta   90.00
_cell.angle_gamma   90.00
#
_symmetry.space_group_name_H-M   'P 1'
#
loop_
_entity.id
_entity.type
_entity.pdbx_description
1 polymer ?
#
loop_
_entity_poly.entity_id
_entity_poly.type
_entity_poly.pdbx_seq_one_letter_code
_entity_poly.pdbx_strand_id
1 'polypeptide(L)'
;MACTLVLYFAFVLCAWVVIGPYHIKFRTLFSTLDCLFSIINGDDMYVTFAAVEPTATEDVVVFHKIFMYAFIVIFIYFVLNLFLTIILEAYEEMSDDEVTENSPLWLFIDACTIPTDSPLFLQDFKRPDRNILLTN
;
A
#
# COMPACT_ATOMS: atom_id res chain seq x y z
N MET A 1 4.09 4.30 2.07
CA MET A 1 2.84 5.04 1.73
C MET A 1 2.92 6.54 2.00
N ALA A 2 3.37 7.02 3.18
CA ALA A 2 3.43 8.46 3.48
C ALA A 2 4.30 9.26 2.49
N CYS A 3 5.48 8.74 2.12
CA CYS A 3 6.36 9.36 1.11
C CYS A 3 5.66 9.54 -0.25
N THR A 4 4.90 8.53 -0.69
CA THR A 4 4.10 8.57 -1.91
C THR A 4 3.08 9.69 -1.90
N LEU A 5 2.38 9.88 -0.77
CA LEU A 5 1.40 10.97 -0.63
C LEU A 5 2.09 12.35 -0.71
N VAL A 6 3.25 12.52 -0.06
CA VAL A 6 4.02 13.76 -0.13
C VAL A 6 4.45 14.07 -1.57
N LEU A 7 4.96 13.08 -2.30
CA LEU A 7 5.30 13.23 -3.72
C LEU A 7 4.06 13.59 -4.54
N TYR A 8 2.93 12.92 -4.31
CA TYR A 8 1.70 13.17 -5.04
C TYR A 8 1.21 14.61 -4.88
N PHE A 9 1.17 15.11 -3.63
CA PHE A 9 0.80 16.49 -3.37
C PHE A 9 1.80 17.49 -3.95
N ALA A 10 3.10 17.19 -3.98
CA ALA A 10 4.10 18.05 -4.63
C ALA A 10 3.84 18.19 -6.14
N PHE A 11 3.52 17.09 -6.83
CA PHE A 11 3.16 17.11 -8.25
C PHE A 11 1.83 17.84 -8.50
N VAL A 12 0.82 17.64 -7.65
CA VAL A 12 -0.47 18.34 -7.72
C VAL A 12 -0.31 19.86 -7.58
N LEU A 13 0.48 20.31 -6.59
CA LEU A 13 0.76 21.73 -6.38
C LEU A 13 1.55 22.33 -7.55
N CYS A 14 2.54 21.61 -8.06
CA CYS A 14 3.30 22.02 -9.24
C CYS A 14 2.40 22.16 -10.48
N ALA A 15 1.57 21.15 -10.77
CA ALA A 15 0.63 21.17 -11.88
C ALA A 15 -0.38 22.31 -11.77
N TRP A 16 -0.94 22.53 -10.58
CA TRP A 16 -1.90 23.60 -10.35
C TRP A 16 -1.28 24.99 -10.55
N VAL A 17 -0.08 25.23 -10.01
CA VAL A 17 0.57 26.54 -10.12
C VAL A 17 1.09 26.82 -11.53
N VAL A 18 1.70 25.83 -12.19
CA VAL A 18 2.39 26.04 -13.47
C VAL A 18 1.47 25.87 -14.68
N ILE A 19 0.56 24.88 -14.64
CA ILE A 19 -0.29 24.49 -15.77
C ILE A 19 -1.73 25.03 -15.59
N GLY A 20 -2.13 25.38 -14.37
CA GLY A 20 -3.46 25.92 -14.06
C GLY A 20 -3.95 27.10 -14.90
N PRO A 21 -3.12 28.10 -15.27
CA PRO A 21 -3.58 29.21 -16.12
C PRO A 21 -3.80 28.82 -17.59
N TYR A 22 -3.25 27.69 -18.05
CA TYR A 22 -3.25 27.27 -19.46
C TYR A 22 -4.11 26.03 -19.74
N HIS A 23 -4.72 25.42 -18.73
CA HIS A 23 -5.47 24.19 -18.89
C HIS A 23 -6.69 24.13 -17.98
N ILE A 24 -7.84 23.93 -18.60
CA ILE A 24 -9.17 23.97 -17.96
C ILE A 24 -9.31 22.97 -16.80
N LYS A 25 -8.74 21.76 -16.92
CA LYS A 25 -8.76 20.73 -15.84
C LYS A 25 -7.83 21.06 -14.66
N PHE A 26 -6.87 21.98 -14.80
CA PHE A 26 -5.92 22.35 -13.74
C PHE A 26 -6.28 23.68 -13.06
N ARG A 27 -7.48 24.23 -13.32
CA ARG A 27 -7.88 25.53 -12.75
C ARG A 27 -8.13 25.46 -11.23
N THR A 28 -8.54 24.30 -10.72
CA THR A 28 -8.75 24.05 -9.30
C THR A 28 -7.89 22.89 -8.81
N LEU A 29 -7.51 22.94 -7.53
CA LEU A 29 -6.75 21.87 -6.88
C LEU A 29 -7.48 20.53 -6.92
N PHE A 30 -8.79 20.52 -6.69
CA PHE A 30 -9.60 19.30 -6.72
C PHE A 30 -9.68 18.67 -8.10
N SER A 31 -9.91 19.47 -9.15
CA SER A 31 -9.91 18.94 -10.53
C SER A 31 -8.53 18.41 -10.95
N THR A 32 -7.45 19.03 -10.45
CA THR A 32 -6.08 18.55 -10.65
C THR A 32 -5.86 17.19 -9.97
N LEU A 33 -6.35 17.03 -8.74
CA LEU A 33 -6.30 15.77 -8.00
C LEU A 33 -7.07 14.66 -8.72
N ASP A 34 -8.29 14.93 -9.15
CA ASP A 34 -9.12 13.95 -9.86
C ASP A 34 -8.46 13.51 -11.18
N CYS A 35 -7.87 14.47 -11.90
CA CYS A 35 -7.18 14.21 -13.16
C CYS A 35 -5.89 13.39 -12.98
N LEU A 36 -5.06 13.72 -11.98
CA LEU A 36 -3.83 12.95 -11.73
C LEU A 36 -4.16 11.56 -11.19
N PHE A 37 -5.22 11.42 -10.40
CA PHE A 37 -5.69 10.12 -9.93
C PHE A 37 -6.21 9.25 -11.08
N SER A 38 -6.97 9.82 -12.02
CA SER A 38 -7.43 9.07 -13.21
C SER A 38 -6.23 8.59 -14.04
N ILE A 39 -5.22 9.44 -14.25
CA ILE A 39 -3.99 9.08 -14.99
C ILE A 39 -3.26 7.91 -14.33
N ILE A 40 -3.11 7.90 -13.00
CA ILE A 40 -2.45 6.77 -12.29
C ILE A 40 -3.18 5.45 -12.57
N ASN A 41 -4.50 5.48 -12.65
CA ASN A 41 -5.33 4.31 -12.96
C ASN A 41 -5.35 3.98 -14.47
N GLY A 42 -4.71 4.79 -15.31
CA GLY A 42 -4.69 4.64 -16.77
C GLY A 42 -5.91 5.21 -17.48
N ASP A 43 -6.78 5.93 -16.78
CA ASP A 43 -7.96 6.58 -17.35
C ASP A 43 -7.61 8.01 -17.83
N ASP A 44 -8.03 8.32 -19.05
CA ASP A 44 -7.91 9.65 -19.68
C ASP A 44 -6.51 10.11 -20.12
N MET A 45 -5.51 9.21 -20.18
CA MET A 45 -4.10 9.57 -20.44
C MET A 45 -3.88 10.38 -21.74
N TYR A 46 -4.44 9.93 -22.86
CA TYR A 46 -4.34 10.62 -24.17
C TYR A 46 -5.09 11.95 -24.19
N VAL A 47 -6.24 12.03 -23.53
CA VAL A 47 -7.05 13.24 -23.48
C VAL A 47 -6.28 14.35 -22.77
N THR A 48 -5.58 14.06 -21.68
CA THR A 48 -4.69 15.03 -21.02
C THR A 48 -3.51 15.47 -21.86
N PHE A 49 -2.99 14.62 -22.74
CA PHE A 49 -1.92 15.02 -23.67
C PHE A 49 -2.44 15.89 -24.82
N ALA A 50 -3.69 15.65 -25.25
CA ALA A 50 -4.33 16.37 -26.34
C ALA A 50 -5.03 17.68 -25.90
N ALA A 51 -5.39 17.80 -24.62
CA ALA A 51 -6.12 18.93 -24.06
C ALA A 51 -5.25 20.19 -23.81
N VAL A 52 -4.02 20.23 -24.33
CA VAL A 52 -3.22 21.46 -24.34
C VAL A 52 -3.91 22.49 -25.23
N GLU A 53 -4.25 23.62 -24.65
CA GLU A 53 -4.96 24.69 -25.34
C GLU A 53 -4.06 25.31 -26.43
N PRO A 54 -4.58 25.58 -27.65
CA PRO A 54 -3.78 26.12 -28.77
C PRO A 54 -3.25 27.55 -28.52
N THR A 55 -3.68 28.19 -27.44
CA THR A 55 -3.23 29.50 -26.95
C THR A 55 -1.93 29.46 -26.15
N ALA A 56 -1.44 28.27 -25.79
CA ALA A 56 -0.21 28.11 -25.02
C ALA A 56 1.05 28.37 -25.86
N THR A 57 2.04 29.04 -25.28
CA THR A 57 3.38 29.16 -25.86
C THR A 57 4.03 27.78 -25.98
N GLU A 58 4.81 27.54 -27.04
CA GLU A 58 5.42 26.22 -27.30
C GLU A 58 6.17 25.65 -26.08
N ASP A 59 6.85 26.51 -25.31
CA ASP A 59 7.57 26.13 -24.08
C ASP A 59 6.68 25.50 -23.01
N VAL A 60 5.45 26.00 -22.84
CA VAL A 60 4.50 25.49 -21.82
C VAL A 60 3.95 24.14 -22.26
N VAL A 61 3.74 23.94 -23.57
CA VAL A 61 3.31 22.67 -24.15
C VAL A 61 4.38 21.59 -23.93
N VAL A 62 5.65 21.94 -24.16
CA VAL A 62 6.78 21.05 -23.93
C VAL A 62 6.91 20.72 -22.44
N PHE A 63 6.80 21.72 -21.57
CA PHE A 63 6.83 21.52 -20.12
C PHE A 63 5.72 20.58 -19.64
N HIS A 64 4.47 20.78 -20.09
CA HIS A 64 3.34 19.90 -19.78
C HIS A 64 3.60 18.45 -20.18
N LYS A 65 4.12 18.23 -21.40
CA LYS A 65 4.43 16.89 -21.89
C LYS A 65 5.50 16.21 -21.03
N ILE A 66 6.60 16.91 -20.74
CA ILE A 66 7.68 16.39 -19.88
C ILE A 66 7.13 16.09 -18.48
N PHE A 67 6.34 16.98 -17.91
CA PHE A 67 5.72 16.81 -16.60
C PHE A 67 4.84 15.56 -16.55
N MET A 68 3.95 15.39 -17.53
CA MET A 68 3.04 14.23 -17.60
C MET A 68 3.82 12.92 -17.78
N TYR A 69 4.83 12.88 -18.65
CA TYR A 69 5.67 11.69 -18.80
C TYR A 69 6.44 11.36 -17.52
N ALA A 70 7.01 12.36 -16.85
CA ALA A 70 7.70 12.16 -15.58
C ALA A 70 6.75 11.62 -14.49
N PHE A 71 5.53 12.16 -14.41
CA PHE A 71 4.51 11.72 -13.48
C PHE A 71 4.11 10.26 -13.72
N ILE A 72 3.82 9.87 -14.97
CA ILE A 72 3.47 8.50 -15.35
C ILE A 72 4.62 7.54 -15.03
N VAL A 73 5.86 7.88 -15.40
CA VAL A 73 7.03 7.03 -15.14
C VAL A 73 7.22 6.79 -13.65
N ILE A 74 7.14 7.84 -12.82
CA ILE A 74 7.37 7.73 -11.38
C ILE A 74 6.19 7.00 -10.69
N PHE A 75 4.95 7.39 -10.96
CA PHE A 75 3.81 6.84 -10.22
C PHE A 75 3.39 5.45 -10.71
N ILE A 76 3.31 5.22 -12.02
CA ILE A 76 2.87 3.93 -12.54
C ILE A 76 4.01 2.91 -12.44
N TYR A 77 5.21 3.23 -12.89
CA TYR A 77 6.28 2.23 -12.95
C TYR A 77 7.10 2.08 -11.66
N PHE A 78 7.23 3.10 -10.82
CA PHE A 78 7.93 2.92 -9.53
C PHE A 78 6.95 2.68 -8.39
N VAL A 79 5.98 3.56 -8.18
CA VAL A 79 5.10 3.49 -7.00
C VAL A 79 4.14 2.30 -7.08
N LEU A 80 3.44 2.06 -8.20
CA LEU A 80 2.53 0.91 -8.29
C LEU A 80 3.29 -0.42 -8.23
N ASN A 81 4.42 -0.54 -8.94
CA ASN A 81 5.24 -1.74 -8.86
C ASN A 81 5.74 -1.99 -7.43
N LEU A 82 6.17 -0.96 -6.71
CA LEU A 82 6.56 -1.09 -5.30
C LEU A 82 5.39 -1.57 -4.43
N PHE A 83 4.18 -1.04 -4.64
CA PHE A 83 3.00 -1.47 -3.89
C PHE A 83 2.62 -2.92 -4.20
N LEU A 84 2.66 -3.32 -5.48
CA LEU A 84 2.43 -4.70 -5.90
C LEU A 84 3.47 -5.64 -5.31
N THR A 85 4.75 -5.26 -5.31
CA THR A 85 5.81 -6.07 -4.68
C THR A 85 5.57 -6.25 -3.20
N ILE A 86 5.22 -5.20 -2.44
CA ILE A 86 4.95 -5.33 -1.00
C ILE A 86 3.76 -6.25 -0.73
N ILE A 87 2.69 -6.13 -1.52
CA ILE A 87 1.53 -7.02 -1.38
C ILE A 87 1.89 -8.46 -1.76
N LEU A 88 2.63 -8.65 -2.85
CA LEU A 88 3.02 -9.97 -3.32
C LEU A 88 3.95 -10.65 -2.32
N GLU A 89 4.94 -9.93 -1.78
CA GLU A 89 5.86 -10.45 -0.76
C GLU A 89 5.10 -10.84 0.52
N ALA A 90 4.14 -10.02 0.97
CA ALA A 90 3.29 -10.37 2.10
C ALA A 90 2.34 -11.55 1.79
N TYR A 91 1.87 -11.68 0.55
CA TYR A 91 1.04 -12.80 0.11
C TYR A 91 1.85 -14.10 0.05
N GLU A 92 3.07 -14.05 -0.49
CA GLU A 92 3.98 -15.19 -0.58
C GLU A 92 4.37 -15.70 0.82
N GLU A 93 4.72 -14.80 1.75
CA GLU A 93 5.00 -15.14 3.16
C GLU A 93 3.80 -15.86 3.82
N MET A 94 2.57 -15.34 3.64
CA MET A 94 1.37 -16.00 4.18
C MET A 94 1.01 -17.30 3.47
N SER A 95 1.49 -17.52 2.24
CA SER A 95 1.23 -18.75 1.50
C SER A 95 2.21 -19.87 1.84
N ASP A 96 3.43 -19.51 2.28
CA ASP A 96 4.48 -20.44 2.71
C ASP A 96 4.35 -20.84 4.19
N ASP A 97 3.32 -20.34 4.90
CA ASP A 97 2.99 -20.62 6.31
C ASP A 97 2.54 -22.07 6.61
N GLU A 98 2.90 -23.04 5.76
CA GLU A 98 2.83 -24.48 6.07
C GLU A 98 3.84 -24.89 7.18
N VAL A 99 4.62 -23.95 7.73
CA VAL A 99 5.58 -24.18 8.82
C VAL A 99 5.29 -23.29 10.03
N THR A 100 4.08 -23.37 10.57
CA THR A 100 3.86 -22.97 11.98
C THR A 100 4.34 -24.03 12.98
N GLU A 101 5.33 -24.88 12.62
CA GLU A 101 5.87 -25.93 13.50
C GLU A 101 6.85 -25.43 14.58
N ASN A 102 7.33 -24.18 14.52
CA ASN A 102 8.45 -23.73 15.38
C ASN A 102 8.11 -22.66 16.43
N SER A 103 6.84 -22.23 16.55
CA SER A 103 6.51 -21.37 17.70
C SER A 103 6.51 -22.22 18.99
N PRO A 104 7.04 -21.72 20.12
CA PRO A 104 7.05 -22.49 21.38
C PRO A 104 5.64 -22.86 21.85
N LEU A 105 4.61 -22.12 21.42
CA LEU A 105 3.22 -22.43 21.67
C LEU A 105 2.72 -23.57 20.77
N TRP A 106 3.06 -23.57 19.48
CA TRP A 106 2.72 -24.67 18.57
C TRP A 106 3.43 -25.96 18.96
N LEU A 107 4.72 -25.89 19.35
CA LEU A 107 5.45 -27.02 19.94
C LEU A 107 4.82 -27.53 21.23
N PHE A 108 4.32 -26.63 22.08
CA PHE A 108 3.58 -27.01 23.28
C PHE A 108 2.25 -27.70 22.96
N ILE A 109 1.52 -27.21 21.95
CA ILE A 109 0.27 -27.81 21.47
C ILE A 109 0.53 -29.20 20.86
N ASP A 110 1.57 -29.35 20.03
CA ASP A 110 1.93 -30.61 19.37
C ASP A 110 2.49 -31.66 20.36
N ALA A 111 3.31 -31.22 21.33
CA ALA A 111 3.76 -32.07 22.43
C ALA A 111 2.61 -32.56 23.33
N CYS A 112 1.44 -31.89 23.27
CA CYS A 112 0.26 -32.25 24.04
C CYS A 112 -0.48 -33.42 23.37
N THR A 113 0.00 -34.64 23.59
CA THR A 113 -0.61 -35.89 23.09
C THR A 113 -1.91 -36.28 23.82
N ILE A 114 -2.37 -35.45 24.75
CA ILE A 114 -3.51 -35.73 25.61
C ILE A 114 -4.80 -35.34 24.86
N PRO A 115 -5.79 -36.26 24.72
CA PRO A 115 -7.05 -35.92 24.06
C PRO A 115 -7.80 -34.83 24.83
N THR A 116 -8.47 -33.93 24.10
CA THR A 116 -9.25 -32.80 24.64
C THR A 116 -10.39 -33.22 25.56
N ASP A 117 -10.78 -34.50 25.53
CA ASP A 117 -11.80 -35.12 26.40
C ASP A 117 -11.18 -35.94 27.56
N SER A 118 -9.88 -35.78 27.83
CA SER A 118 -9.27 -36.51 28.93
C SER A 118 -9.67 -35.92 30.30
N PRO A 119 -10.07 -36.74 31.28
CA PRO A 119 -10.35 -36.28 32.64
C PRO A 119 -9.06 -36.03 33.46
N LEU A 120 -7.88 -35.99 32.83
CA LEU A 120 -6.59 -35.82 33.51
C LEU A 120 -6.49 -34.47 34.25
N PHE A 121 -7.11 -33.40 33.73
CA PHE A 121 -7.16 -32.10 34.41
C PHE A 121 -7.92 -32.16 35.74
N LEU A 122 -8.91 -33.05 35.89
CA LEU A 122 -9.62 -33.27 37.16
C LEU A 122 -8.73 -33.89 38.25
N GLN A 123 -7.67 -34.61 37.85
CA GLN A 123 -6.72 -35.20 38.77
C GLN A 123 -5.68 -34.18 39.25
N ASP A 124 -5.37 -33.17 38.44
CA ASP A 124 -4.46 -32.08 38.80
C ASP A 124 -5.04 -31.21 39.94
N PHE A 125 -6.37 -31.09 40.03
CA PHE A 125 -7.00 -30.46 41.21
C PHE A 125 -6.83 -31.23 42.52
N LYS A 126 -6.52 -32.53 42.45
CA LYS A 126 -6.29 -33.38 43.62
C LYS A 126 -4.81 -33.55 43.96
N ARG A 127 -3.91 -32.95 43.18
CA ARG A 127 -2.46 -33.00 43.43
C ARG A 127 -2.10 -32.21 44.71
N PRO A 128 -1.43 -32.82 45.69
CA PRO A 128 -1.10 -32.17 46.98
C PRO A 128 -0.04 -31.06 46.86
N ASP A 129 0.69 -31.03 45.75
CA ASP A 129 1.79 -30.13 45.39
C ASP A 129 1.34 -28.88 44.61
N ARG A 130 0.07 -28.78 44.22
CA ARG A 130 -0.47 -27.65 43.41
C ARG A 130 -0.17 -26.28 44.03
N ASN A 131 -0.23 -26.18 45.36
CA ASN A 131 -0.07 -24.89 46.07
C ASN A 131 1.38 -24.37 46.04
N ILE A 132 2.34 -25.21 45.67
CA ILE A 132 3.77 -24.86 45.58
C ILE A 132 4.06 -24.15 44.25
N LEU A 133 3.28 -24.43 43.19
CA LEU A 133 3.46 -23.83 41.86
C LEU A 133 2.84 -22.44 41.73
N LEU A 134 1.94 -22.05 42.64
CA LEU A 134 1.23 -20.76 42.64
C LEU A 134 1.92 -19.68 43.49
N THR A 135 3.06 -20.00 44.11
CA THR A 135 3.74 -19.13 45.09
C THR A 135 5.12 -18.63 44.64
N ASN A 136 5.47 -18.79 43.36
CA ASN A 136 6.64 -18.20 42.69
C ASN A 136 6.18 -17.50 41.41
#